data_AF-A0A933IQ75-F1
#
_entry.id   AF-A0A933IQ75-F1
#
_cell.length_a   1.000
_cell.length_b   1.000
_cell.length_c   1.000
_cell.angle_alpha   90.00
_cell.angle_beta   90.00
_cell.angle_gamma   90.00
#
_symmetry.space_group_name_H-M   'P 1'
#
loop_
_entity.id
_entity.type
_entity.pdbx_description
1 polymer ?
#
loop_
_entity_poly.entity_id
_entity_poly.type
_entity_poly.pdbx_seq_one_letter_code
_entity_poly.pdbx_strand_id
1 'polypeptide(L)'
;MNRFSITRMAKKEKEMRKGMVGFVLLVMVVFAASPAMAAYDHQGEMDSDNFTALYPDKVATKLDHCALCHTGGEYIDDRDRTVTAGSCQYCHATYGYDGSGDIFGTLNSYGKDYLANGRNQAAVQAIEGTDSDGDTYSNKAEIDAVRYPGDASDDPSKIPAPFRVYTKAQLEAMPQHTQFLLLNTSRSGDFYAEYSGVVMEQLLNDASALNSATGIRVYAPDGFSNDHPINPVDSPSLYHVNGVYPEAVYHYQAQADQALNPEIGWCDYSAPSCQGRNDQDLIVNPDGLKLILAVKRDGAYMDPGVLNEDNSLDGEGPFRVAPPQKVTSPPDQSSRAEDQNVIWPYTEDWDHNAGFSSRSATIIRVEPLPEGTTDVNILEAGWQYVDEGKILVYGALAGGDACPVATADSTTAGIVAPSVEYMGARYQATFTFYPNPEDPAGLYWTLGSVTPAAAGARNTTFVAVDENANIDIPCILYNGAVYHLTLAPYANPSDPNGVYWVLNSVSVTQ
;
A
#
# COMPACT_ATOMS: atom_id res chain seq x y z
N MET A 1 -70.04 -16.67 -11.07
CA MET A 1 -68.67 -16.24 -11.43
C MET A 1 -68.02 -15.59 -10.21
N ASN A 2 -67.23 -16.33 -9.40
CA ASN A 2 -66.27 -15.72 -8.45
C ASN A 2 -65.36 -16.73 -7.69
N ARG A 3 -65.05 -17.89 -8.27
CA ARG A 3 -64.16 -18.90 -7.63
C ARG A 3 -62.77 -19.03 -8.25
N PHE A 4 -62.44 -18.26 -9.30
CA PHE A 4 -61.17 -18.39 -10.02
C PHE A 4 -60.08 -17.38 -9.61
N SER A 5 -60.38 -16.38 -8.77
CA SER A 5 -59.44 -15.30 -8.41
C SER A 5 -58.59 -15.60 -7.16
N ILE A 6 -59.18 -16.25 -6.15
CA ILE A 6 -58.55 -16.41 -4.82
C ILE A 6 -57.35 -17.39 -4.87
N THR A 7 -57.45 -18.45 -5.68
CA THR A 7 -56.42 -19.49 -5.79
C THR A 7 -55.14 -19.01 -6.49
N ARG A 8 -55.23 -18.01 -7.38
CA ARG A 8 -54.07 -17.42 -8.05
C ARG A 8 -53.28 -16.48 -7.13
N MET A 9 -53.98 -15.71 -6.28
CA MET A 9 -53.31 -14.82 -5.31
C MET A 9 -52.57 -15.61 -4.22
N ALA A 10 -53.19 -16.65 -3.66
CA ALA A 10 -52.55 -17.48 -2.63
C ALA A 10 -51.28 -18.19 -3.15
N LYS A 11 -51.27 -18.61 -4.44
CA LYS A 11 -50.08 -19.19 -5.07
C LYS A 11 -48.98 -18.15 -5.28
N LYS A 12 -49.35 -16.92 -5.67
CA LYS A 12 -48.39 -15.82 -5.91
C LYS A 12 -47.75 -15.34 -4.61
N GLU A 13 -48.51 -15.26 -3.51
CA GLU A 13 -48.00 -14.88 -2.18
C GLU A 13 -47.02 -15.93 -1.61
N LYS A 14 -47.31 -17.23 -1.81
CA LYS A 14 -46.43 -18.31 -1.37
C LYS A 14 -45.09 -18.32 -2.13
N GLU A 15 -45.11 -18.02 -3.42
CA GLU A 15 -43.89 -17.93 -4.23
C GLU A 15 -43.09 -16.64 -3.90
N MET A 16 -43.78 -15.53 -3.61
CA MET A 16 -43.13 -14.28 -3.17
C MET A 16 -42.43 -14.44 -1.81
N ARG A 17 -43.06 -15.13 -0.85
CA ARG A 17 -42.44 -15.44 0.45
C ARG A 17 -41.22 -16.35 0.31
N LYS A 18 -41.24 -17.33 -0.60
CA LYS A 18 -40.06 -18.17 -0.87
C LYS A 18 -38.91 -17.36 -1.49
N GLY A 19 -39.22 -16.48 -2.44
CA GLY A 19 -38.23 -15.57 -3.03
C GLY A 19 -37.62 -14.61 -2.00
N MET A 20 -38.43 -14.07 -1.10
CA MET A 20 -37.98 -13.17 -0.04
C MET A 20 -37.10 -13.87 0.99
N VAL A 21 -37.44 -15.11 1.38
CA VAL A 21 -36.60 -15.92 2.29
C VAL A 21 -35.26 -16.30 1.62
N GLY A 22 -35.28 -16.64 0.33
CA GLY A 22 -34.05 -16.90 -0.43
C GLY A 22 -33.15 -15.66 -0.55
N PHE A 23 -33.74 -14.49 -0.80
CA PHE A 23 -33.02 -13.22 -0.86
C PHE A 23 -32.40 -12.83 0.48
N VAL A 24 -33.16 -12.96 1.58
CA VAL A 24 -32.66 -12.68 2.94
C VAL A 24 -31.51 -13.62 3.32
N LEU A 25 -31.58 -14.91 2.98
CA LEU A 25 -30.48 -15.86 3.22
C LEU A 25 -29.25 -15.54 2.37
N LEU A 26 -29.42 -15.17 1.10
CA LEU A 26 -28.32 -14.75 0.24
C LEU A 26 -27.62 -13.50 0.79
N VAL A 27 -28.41 -12.51 1.23
CA VAL A 27 -27.89 -11.29 1.86
C VAL A 27 -27.14 -11.62 3.15
N MET A 28 -27.65 -12.50 4.01
CA MET A 28 -26.92 -12.93 5.22
C MET A 28 -25.61 -13.67 4.90
N VAL A 29 -25.57 -14.50 3.86
CA VAL A 29 -24.33 -15.20 3.45
C VAL A 29 -23.31 -14.22 2.86
N VAL A 30 -23.76 -13.21 2.12
CA VAL A 30 -22.89 -12.15 1.59
C VAL A 30 -22.33 -11.27 2.72
N PHE A 31 -23.14 -10.93 3.73
CA PHE A 31 -22.66 -10.17 4.90
C PHE A 31 -21.79 -10.98 5.86
N ALA A 32 -21.97 -12.30 5.94
CA ALA A 32 -21.10 -13.20 6.71
C ALA A 32 -19.78 -13.53 5.99
N ALA A 33 -19.68 -13.23 4.69
CA ALA A 33 -18.46 -13.34 3.89
C ALA A 33 -17.73 -12.01 3.73
N SER A 34 -18.11 -10.98 4.50
CA SER A 34 -17.25 -9.80 4.68
C SER A 34 -15.93 -10.31 5.27
N PRO A 35 -14.77 -10.13 4.60
CA PRO A 35 -13.50 -10.40 5.27
C PRO A 35 -13.53 -9.58 6.56
N ALA A 36 -13.34 -10.26 7.69
CA ALA A 36 -13.08 -9.56 8.93
C ALA A 36 -11.77 -8.80 8.69
N MET A 37 -11.90 -7.50 8.42
CA MET A 37 -10.78 -6.58 8.27
C MET A 37 -10.12 -6.57 9.65
N ALA A 38 -9.10 -7.41 9.83
CA ALA A 38 -8.25 -7.32 10.99
C ALA A 38 -7.43 -6.04 10.79
N ALA A 39 -7.90 -4.94 11.37
CA ALA A 39 -7.01 -3.86 11.73
C ALA A 39 -5.87 -4.49 12.54
N TYR A 40 -4.64 -4.04 12.27
CA TYR A 40 -3.47 -4.52 12.97
C TYR A 40 -3.59 -4.13 14.46
N ASP A 41 -4.05 -5.07 15.28
CA ASP A 41 -4.18 -4.94 16.74
C ASP A 41 -2.84 -5.33 17.36
N HIS A 42 -2.07 -4.33 17.80
CA HIS A 42 -0.83 -4.59 18.53
C HIS A 42 -1.18 -5.11 19.93
N GLN A 43 -0.63 -6.27 20.30
CA GLN A 43 -0.92 -6.92 21.58
C GLN A 43 -0.79 -5.95 22.79
N GLY A 44 -1.94 -5.49 23.33
CA GLY A 44 -2.01 -4.60 24.50
C GLY A 44 -2.21 -3.10 24.19
N GLU A 45 -2.42 -2.74 22.94
CA GLU A 45 -2.71 -1.39 22.49
C GLU A 45 -4.19 -1.03 22.75
N MET A 46 -4.44 -0.02 23.59
CA MET A 46 -5.80 0.44 23.93
C MET A 46 -6.14 1.79 23.28
N ASP A 47 -5.19 2.39 22.56
CA ASP A 47 -5.29 3.78 22.11
C ASP A 47 -6.17 3.91 20.87
N SER A 48 -6.08 2.98 19.92
CA SER A 48 -6.97 2.87 18.77
C SER A 48 -8.39 2.56 19.22
N ASP A 49 -8.60 1.64 20.18
CA ASP A 49 -9.92 1.38 20.75
C ASP A 49 -10.55 2.63 21.37
N ASN A 50 -9.75 3.44 22.10
CA ASN A 50 -10.22 4.70 22.65
C ASN A 50 -10.56 5.72 21.55
N PHE A 51 -9.76 5.79 20.49
CA PHE A 51 -9.98 6.71 19.38
C PHE A 51 -11.21 6.30 18.54
N THR A 52 -11.26 5.06 18.06
CA THR A 52 -12.32 4.52 17.20
C THR A 52 -13.67 4.41 17.90
N ALA A 53 -13.69 4.27 19.23
CA ALA A 53 -14.95 4.38 20.00
C ALA A 53 -15.61 5.75 19.88
N LEU A 54 -14.82 6.83 19.73
CA LEU A 54 -15.32 8.19 19.52
C LEU A 54 -15.51 8.53 18.05
N TYR A 55 -14.66 7.97 17.19
CA TYR A 55 -14.61 8.19 15.76
C TYR A 55 -14.82 6.89 14.99
N PRO A 56 -16.02 6.28 15.07
CA PRO A 56 -16.28 4.98 14.43
C PRO A 56 -16.23 5.03 12.90
N ASP A 57 -16.36 6.21 12.30
CA ASP A 57 -16.19 6.45 10.87
C ASP A 57 -14.71 6.49 10.43
N LYS A 58 -13.76 6.43 11.38
CA LYS A 58 -12.31 6.43 11.11
C LYS A 58 -11.67 5.05 11.21
N VAL A 59 -12.44 4.01 11.55
CA VAL A 59 -11.99 2.61 11.48
C VAL A 59 -11.52 2.31 10.06
N ALA A 60 -10.39 1.60 9.93
CA ALA A 60 -9.74 1.29 8.65
C ALA A 60 -9.32 2.52 7.81
N THR A 61 -9.23 3.69 8.41
CA THR A 61 -8.54 4.86 7.83
C THR A 61 -7.16 4.98 8.43
N LYS A 62 -6.22 5.71 7.81
CA LYS A 62 -4.85 5.86 8.32
C LYS A 62 -4.74 6.33 9.79
N LEU A 63 -5.81 6.89 10.39
CA LEU A 63 -5.87 7.27 11.80
C LEU A 63 -6.10 6.08 12.76
N ASP A 64 -6.56 4.94 12.25
CA ASP A 64 -6.65 3.65 12.94
C ASP A 64 -5.29 2.93 12.89
N HIS A 65 -4.24 3.61 13.36
CA HIS A 65 -2.86 3.14 13.27
C HIS A 65 -2.00 3.78 14.38
N CYS A 66 -0.96 3.09 14.84
CA CYS A 66 -0.05 3.62 15.86
C CYS A 66 0.56 4.99 15.50
N ALA A 67 0.70 5.29 14.21
CA ALA A 67 1.18 6.58 13.71
C ALA A 67 0.30 7.78 14.14
N LEU A 68 -0.95 7.55 14.55
CA LEU A 68 -1.79 8.61 15.13
C LEU A 68 -1.14 9.24 16.36
N CYS A 69 -0.56 8.43 17.24
CA CYS A 69 0.06 8.89 18.50
C CYS A 69 1.60 8.82 18.48
N HIS A 70 2.18 8.01 17.59
CA HIS A 70 3.61 7.73 17.55
C HIS A 70 4.27 8.28 16.29
N THR A 71 5.52 8.71 16.43
CA THR A 71 6.36 9.16 15.32
C THR A 71 7.36 8.08 14.91
N GLY A 72 7.77 8.09 13.65
CA GLY A 72 9.06 7.50 13.26
C GLY A 72 10.23 8.33 13.79
N GLY A 73 11.45 7.84 13.62
CA GLY A 73 12.63 8.54 14.10
C GLY A 73 13.93 7.88 13.66
N GLU A 74 15.02 8.49 14.09
CA GLU A 74 16.35 7.92 13.93
C GLU A 74 16.83 7.34 15.26
N TYR A 75 17.40 6.14 15.22
CA TYR A 75 18.08 5.55 16.37
C TYR A 75 19.43 4.99 15.95
N ILE A 76 20.31 4.79 16.95
CA ILE A 76 21.58 4.10 16.75
C ILE A 76 21.35 2.63 17.09
N ASP A 77 21.58 1.74 16.12
CA ASP A 77 21.45 0.31 16.33
C ASP A 77 22.63 -0.28 17.15
N ASP A 78 22.59 -1.59 17.39
CA ASP A 78 23.64 -2.33 18.12
C ASP A 78 25.02 -2.28 17.42
N ARG A 79 25.09 -1.71 16.22
CA ARG A 79 26.28 -1.61 15.37
C ARG A 79 26.74 -0.16 15.14
N ASP A 80 26.29 0.78 15.97
CA ASP A 80 26.62 2.21 15.88
C ASP A 80 26.19 2.87 14.55
N ARG A 81 25.16 2.32 13.90
CA ARG A 81 24.62 2.87 12.64
C ARG A 81 23.36 3.67 12.93
N THR A 82 23.26 4.84 12.30
CA THR A 82 22.01 5.58 12.24
C THR A 82 21.01 4.84 11.36
N VAL A 83 19.89 4.44 11.95
CA VAL A 83 18.75 3.80 11.28
C VAL A 83 17.57 4.75 11.35
N THR A 84 17.04 5.15 10.19
CA THR A 84 15.76 5.84 10.09
C THR A 84 14.65 4.80 10.04
N ALA A 85 13.64 4.92 10.91
CA ALA A 85 12.57 3.95 11.07
C ALA A 85 11.19 4.60 11.08
N GLY A 86 10.19 3.87 10.60
CA GLY A 86 8.78 4.22 10.77
C GLY A 86 8.33 4.10 12.24
N SER A 87 7.08 4.49 12.53
CA SER A 87 6.57 4.57 13.91
C SER A 87 6.69 3.27 14.70
N CYS A 88 6.34 2.13 14.09
CA CYS A 88 6.37 0.84 14.78
C CYS A 88 7.81 0.39 15.06
N GLN A 89 8.68 0.41 14.05
CA GLN A 89 10.08 0.02 14.21
C GLN A 89 10.82 0.96 15.18
N TYR A 90 10.58 2.27 15.11
CA TYR A 90 11.16 3.23 16.05
C TYR A 90 10.64 2.97 17.48
N CYS A 91 9.34 2.71 17.63
CA CYS A 91 8.77 2.32 18.93
C CYS A 91 9.43 1.06 19.47
N HIS A 92 9.57 -0.01 18.68
CA HIS A 92 10.23 -1.24 19.14
C HIS A 92 11.72 -1.06 19.44
N ALA A 93 12.41 -0.18 18.73
CA ALA A 93 13.81 0.14 18.99
C ALA A 93 14.00 0.97 20.28
N THR A 94 13.10 1.91 20.56
CA THR A 94 13.22 2.86 21.69
C THR A 94 12.50 2.40 22.95
N TYR A 95 11.29 1.84 22.81
CA TYR A 95 10.45 1.35 23.90
C TYR A 95 10.69 -0.13 24.22
N GLY A 96 11.18 -0.91 23.26
CA GLY A 96 11.41 -2.34 23.42
C GLY A 96 10.13 -3.18 23.33
N TYR A 97 10.27 -4.43 22.92
CA TYR A 97 9.15 -5.40 22.86
C TYR A 97 8.59 -5.76 24.24
N ASP A 98 9.36 -5.56 25.30
CA ASP A 98 8.96 -5.82 26.69
C ASP A 98 8.33 -4.58 27.38
N GLY A 99 8.21 -3.46 26.66
CA GLY A 99 7.65 -2.20 27.15
C GLY A 99 8.47 -1.53 28.27
N SER A 100 9.78 -1.81 28.34
CA SER A 100 10.66 -1.30 29.40
C SER A 100 11.37 0.02 29.07
N GLY A 101 11.33 0.45 27.81
CA GLY A 101 12.04 1.63 27.31
C GLY A 101 11.29 2.96 27.46
N ASP A 102 11.70 3.97 26.70
CA ASP A 102 11.11 5.31 26.75
C ASP A 102 9.97 5.47 25.72
N ILE A 103 8.74 5.20 26.15
CA ILE A 103 7.56 5.41 25.29
C ILE A 103 7.38 6.88 24.92
N PHE A 104 7.76 7.82 25.79
CA PHE A 104 7.55 9.26 25.55
C PHE A 104 8.38 9.76 24.38
N GLY A 105 9.59 9.22 24.21
CA GLY A 105 10.47 9.47 23.07
C GLY A 105 9.88 9.02 21.73
N THR A 106 8.88 8.13 21.74
CA THR A 106 8.21 7.60 20.53
C THR A 106 6.94 8.38 20.17
N LEU A 107 6.43 9.24 21.05
CA LEU A 107 5.17 9.97 20.83
C LEU A 107 5.39 11.19 19.93
N ASN A 108 4.47 11.37 18.98
CA ASN A 108 4.32 12.64 18.24
C ASN A 108 3.66 13.70 19.15
N SER A 109 3.43 14.90 18.64
CA SER A 109 2.88 15.98 19.47
C SER A 109 1.44 15.71 19.95
N TYR A 110 0.58 15.16 19.09
CA TYR A 110 -0.77 14.71 19.46
C TYR A 110 -0.75 13.63 20.55
N GLY A 111 0.10 12.61 20.40
CA GLY A 111 0.26 11.54 21.37
C GLY A 111 0.72 12.05 22.75
N LYS A 112 1.56 13.10 22.79
CA LYS A 112 1.97 13.77 24.03
C LYS A 112 0.82 14.51 24.69
N ASP A 113 -0.01 15.21 23.93
CA ASP A 113 -1.20 15.90 24.45
C ASP A 113 -2.26 14.91 24.94
N TYR A 114 -2.49 13.84 24.18
CA TYR A 114 -3.38 12.74 24.55
C TYR A 114 -2.92 12.06 25.85
N LEU A 115 -1.61 11.77 25.98
CA LEU A 115 -1.02 11.24 27.20
C LEU A 115 -1.20 12.20 28.39
N ALA A 116 -0.90 13.49 28.20
CA ALA A 116 -1.02 14.51 29.24
C ALA A 116 -2.46 14.70 29.75
N ASN A 117 -3.47 14.41 28.92
CA ASN A 117 -4.89 14.46 29.26
C ASN A 117 -5.45 13.13 29.79
N GLY A 118 -4.59 12.14 30.04
CA GLY A 118 -4.95 10.91 30.75
C GLY A 118 -5.20 9.68 29.87
N ARG A 119 -4.83 9.73 28.58
CA ARG A 119 -4.76 8.57 27.66
C ARG A 119 -6.02 7.68 27.71
N ASN A 120 -7.17 8.29 27.46
CA ASN A 120 -8.48 7.63 27.43
C ASN A 120 -9.45 8.38 26.50
N GLN A 121 -10.66 7.86 26.26
CA GLN A 121 -11.66 8.53 25.41
C GLN A 121 -11.89 10.00 25.79
N ALA A 122 -12.01 10.34 27.08
CA ALA A 122 -12.19 11.73 27.49
C ALA A 122 -10.98 12.62 27.17
N ALA A 123 -9.77 12.04 27.11
CA ALA A 123 -8.56 12.75 26.69
C ALA A 123 -8.60 13.12 25.20
N VAL A 124 -9.08 12.21 24.33
CA VAL A 124 -9.28 12.49 22.90
C VAL A 124 -10.21 13.69 22.72
N GLN A 125 -11.36 13.69 23.41
CA GLN A 125 -12.32 14.81 23.36
C GLN A 125 -11.72 16.10 23.93
N ALA A 126 -10.94 16.01 25.00
CA ALA A 126 -10.35 17.18 25.66
C ALA A 126 -9.36 17.95 24.77
N ILE A 127 -8.71 17.27 23.82
CA ILE A 127 -7.71 17.87 22.94
C ILE A 127 -8.24 18.18 21.53
N GLU A 128 -9.52 17.96 21.24
CA GLU A 128 -10.12 18.22 19.91
C GLU A 128 -9.90 19.66 19.40
N GLY A 129 -9.93 20.64 20.30
CA GLY A 129 -9.72 22.05 19.97
C GLY A 129 -8.27 22.52 20.02
N THR A 130 -7.31 21.64 20.36
CA THR A 130 -5.88 21.95 20.37
C THR A 130 -5.31 21.82 18.97
N ASP A 131 -4.32 22.65 18.66
CA ASP A 131 -3.43 22.49 17.50
C ASP A 131 -2.13 21.86 18.06
N SER A 132 -2.05 20.53 18.00
CA SER A 132 -1.01 19.79 18.73
C SER A 132 0.36 19.91 18.06
N ASP A 133 0.45 20.01 16.74
CA ASP A 133 1.71 20.08 16.00
C ASP A 133 2.08 21.49 15.50
N GLY A 134 1.19 22.47 15.66
CA GLY A 134 1.44 23.89 15.39
C GLY A 134 1.22 24.31 13.94
N ASP A 135 0.47 23.53 13.16
CA ASP A 135 0.21 23.75 11.74
C ASP A 135 -0.96 24.71 11.45
N THR A 136 -1.58 25.26 12.51
CA THR A 136 -2.75 26.16 12.54
C THR A 136 -4.12 25.50 12.39
N TYR A 137 -4.18 24.18 12.27
CA TYR A 137 -5.41 23.39 12.31
C TYR A 137 -5.59 22.76 13.68
N SER A 138 -6.85 22.62 14.12
CA SER A 138 -7.13 21.89 15.36
C SER A 138 -7.16 20.40 15.08
N ASN A 139 -6.83 19.58 16.07
CA ASN A 139 -6.90 18.12 16.01
C ASN A 139 -8.23 17.61 15.43
N LYS A 140 -9.36 18.23 15.80
CA LYS A 140 -10.68 17.85 15.27
C LYS A 140 -10.81 18.07 13.77
N ALA A 141 -10.27 19.17 13.25
CA ALA A 141 -10.33 19.51 11.83
C ALA A 141 -9.50 18.52 11.00
N GLU A 142 -8.36 18.10 11.54
CA GLU A 142 -7.49 17.10 10.94
C GLU A 142 -8.12 15.70 10.99
N ILE A 143 -8.64 15.27 12.14
CA ILE A 143 -9.36 14.00 12.26
C ILE A 143 -10.53 13.94 11.27
N ASP A 144 -11.31 15.03 11.15
CA ASP A 144 -12.40 15.13 10.18
C ASP A 144 -11.89 14.99 8.73
N ALA A 145 -10.73 15.58 8.42
CA ALA A 145 -10.06 15.51 7.13
C ALA A 145 -9.24 14.22 6.91
N VAL A 146 -9.22 13.30 7.88
CA VAL A 146 -8.39 12.08 7.86
C VAL A 146 -6.90 12.43 7.71
N ARG A 147 -6.42 13.23 8.67
CA ARG A 147 -5.09 13.82 8.77
C ARG A 147 -4.51 13.58 10.17
N TYR A 148 -3.21 13.37 10.28
CA TYR A 148 -2.50 13.04 11.51
C TYR A 148 -2.26 14.31 12.35
N PRO A 149 -2.96 14.50 13.49
CA PRO A 149 -2.86 15.75 14.25
C PRO A 149 -1.54 15.99 14.99
N GLY A 150 -0.59 15.07 14.83
CA GLY A 150 0.74 15.13 15.41
C GLY A 150 1.82 15.34 14.36
N ASP A 151 1.46 15.59 13.10
CA ASP A 151 2.35 15.76 11.96
C ASP A 151 1.91 16.96 11.10
N ALA A 152 2.58 18.10 11.32
CA ALA A 152 2.32 19.34 10.60
C ALA A 152 2.55 19.27 9.07
N SER A 153 3.07 18.15 8.56
CA SER A 153 3.19 17.89 7.13
C SER A 153 1.98 17.17 6.53
N ASP A 154 1.06 16.68 7.36
CA ASP A 154 -0.17 15.98 7.00
C ASP A 154 -1.42 16.78 7.41
N ASP A 155 -1.54 18.01 6.90
CA ASP A 155 -2.63 18.92 7.29
C ASP A 155 -3.84 18.91 6.31
N PRO A 156 -4.98 19.56 6.64
CA PRO A 156 -6.18 19.60 5.80
C PRO A 156 -6.01 20.34 4.45
N SER A 157 -4.95 21.13 4.27
CA SER A 157 -4.59 21.72 2.97
C SER A 157 -3.89 20.73 2.04
N LYS A 158 -3.35 19.64 2.58
CA LYS A 158 -2.65 18.60 1.81
C LYS A 158 -3.61 17.68 1.11
N ILE A 159 -3.20 17.19 -0.06
CA ILE A 159 -3.92 16.14 -0.80
C ILE A 159 -3.10 14.84 -0.80
N PRO A 160 -3.73 13.67 -0.91
CA PRO A 160 -2.98 12.42 -1.05
C PRO A 160 -2.01 12.50 -2.23
N ALA A 161 -0.79 11.98 -2.04
CA ALA A 161 0.22 11.94 -3.08
C ALA A 161 -0.24 11.07 -4.27
N PRO A 162 0.24 11.35 -5.49
CA PRO A 162 -0.02 10.51 -6.65
C PRO A 162 0.37 9.06 -6.38
N PHE A 163 -0.46 8.13 -6.85
CA PHE A 163 -0.24 6.70 -6.65
C PHE A 163 -0.72 5.86 -7.82
N ARG A 164 -0.24 4.62 -7.86
CA ARG A 164 -0.65 3.55 -8.78
C ARG A 164 -0.69 2.24 -8.03
N VAL A 165 -1.64 1.39 -8.40
CA VAL A 165 -1.73 0.02 -7.87
C VAL A 165 -1.44 -0.95 -9.00
N TYR A 166 -0.54 -1.89 -8.76
CA TYR A 166 -0.22 -2.95 -9.70
C TYR A 166 -0.72 -4.28 -9.14
N THR A 167 -1.48 -5.00 -9.95
CA THR A 167 -1.78 -6.41 -9.74
C THR A 167 -0.60 -7.28 -10.14
N LYS A 168 -0.52 -8.49 -9.57
CA LYS A 168 0.44 -9.52 -9.96
C LYS A 168 0.46 -9.76 -11.47
N ALA A 169 -0.72 -9.82 -12.09
CA ALA A 169 -0.85 -10.02 -13.53
C ALA A 169 -0.25 -8.85 -14.35
N GLN A 170 -0.42 -7.61 -13.89
CA GLN A 170 0.23 -6.45 -14.53
C GLN A 170 1.75 -6.55 -14.39
N LEU A 171 2.26 -6.87 -13.19
CA LEU A 171 3.70 -7.03 -12.96
C LEU A 171 4.29 -8.17 -13.81
N GLU A 172 3.59 -9.29 -13.97
CA GLU A 172 4.04 -10.40 -14.83
C GLU A 172 4.01 -10.06 -16.32
N ALA A 173 3.18 -9.10 -16.74
CA ALA A 173 3.13 -8.61 -18.12
C ALA A 173 4.24 -7.59 -18.44
N MET A 174 4.86 -7.00 -17.42
CA MET A 174 6.03 -6.13 -17.59
C MET A 174 7.26 -6.95 -18.01
N PRO A 175 8.30 -6.32 -18.59
CA PRO A 175 9.55 -6.99 -18.88
C PRO A 175 10.11 -7.67 -17.62
N GLN A 176 10.28 -8.99 -17.70
CA GLN A 176 10.77 -9.78 -16.58
C GLN A 176 12.31 -9.81 -16.57
N HIS A 177 12.86 -9.82 -15.37
CA HIS A 177 14.26 -10.06 -15.08
C HIS A 177 14.38 -11.24 -14.12
N THR A 178 15.30 -12.16 -14.45
CA THR A 178 15.61 -13.34 -13.64
C THR A 178 17.06 -13.26 -13.22
N GLN A 179 17.31 -13.42 -11.92
CA GLN A 179 18.66 -13.42 -11.38
C GLN A 179 18.85 -14.51 -10.31
N PHE A 180 19.97 -15.21 -10.40
CA PHE A 180 20.47 -16.12 -9.36
C PHE A 180 21.49 -15.37 -8.51
N LEU A 181 21.37 -15.45 -7.19
CA LEU A 181 22.26 -14.77 -6.25
C LEU A 181 22.29 -15.44 -4.88
N LEU A 182 23.33 -15.11 -4.11
CA LEU A 182 23.43 -15.39 -2.68
C LEU A 182 22.65 -14.32 -1.89
N LEU A 183 21.88 -14.77 -0.90
CA LEU A 183 21.23 -13.96 0.12
C LEU A 183 21.89 -14.27 1.47
N ASN A 184 22.77 -13.37 1.91
CA ASN A 184 23.42 -13.44 3.21
C ASN A 184 22.56 -12.81 4.30
N THR A 185 22.45 -13.46 5.44
CA THR A 185 21.66 -13.07 6.59
C THR A 185 22.56 -12.91 7.81
N SER A 186 22.34 -11.88 8.65
CA SER A 186 23.19 -11.75 9.84
C SER A 186 22.87 -12.75 10.96
N ARG A 187 21.61 -13.16 11.10
CA ARG A 187 21.10 -13.87 12.30
C ARG A 187 20.50 -15.25 12.00
N SER A 188 20.29 -15.59 10.73
CA SER A 188 19.70 -16.85 10.27
C SER A 188 20.70 -17.60 9.38
N GLY A 189 20.26 -18.63 8.66
CA GLY A 189 21.05 -19.26 7.61
C GLY A 189 20.97 -18.45 6.30
N ASP A 190 22.08 -18.43 5.58
CA ASP A 190 22.20 -17.91 4.22
C ASP A 190 21.58 -18.87 3.22
N PHE A 191 21.29 -18.38 2.02
CA PHE A 191 20.75 -19.23 0.98
C PHE A 191 21.01 -18.69 -0.41
N TYR A 192 21.14 -19.60 -1.37
CA TYR A 192 21.07 -19.26 -2.78
C TYR A 192 19.63 -19.33 -3.27
N ALA A 193 19.23 -18.41 -4.15
CA ALA A 193 17.90 -18.43 -4.77
C ALA A 193 17.95 -17.81 -6.16
N GLU A 194 17.05 -18.27 -7.03
CA GLU A 194 16.72 -17.57 -8.27
C GLU A 194 15.43 -16.78 -8.09
N TYR A 195 15.48 -15.46 -8.29
CA TYR A 195 14.30 -14.61 -8.25
C TYR A 195 13.94 -14.14 -9.65
N SER A 196 12.64 -14.09 -9.95
CA SER A 196 12.11 -13.52 -11.19
C SER A 196 11.04 -12.48 -10.89
N GLY A 197 11.12 -11.33 -11.55
CA GLY A 197 10.14 -10.25 -11.41
C GLY A 197 10.50 -9.02 -12.22
N VAL A 198 10.08 -7.85 -11.75
CA VAL A 198 10.28 -6.57 -12.46
C VAL A 198 11.48 -5.86 -11.87
N VAL A 199 12.34 -5.30 -12.75
CA VAL A 199 13.43 -4.42 -12.30
C VAL A 199 12.83 -3.18 -11.66
N MET A 200 13.29 -2.82 -10.45
CA MET A 200 12.71 -1.71 -9.69
C MET A 200 12.76 -0.38 -10.46
N GLU A 201 13.85 -0.11 -11.18
CA GLU A 201 13.96 1.05 -12.09
C GLU A 201 12.83 1.07 -13.14
N GLN A 202 12.50 -0.07 -13.74
CA GLN A 202 11.44 -0.17 -14.75
C GLN A 202 10.06 0.01 -14.13
N LEU A 203 9.82 -0.53 -12.94
CA LEU A 203 8.58 -0.32 -12.20
C LEU A 203 8.36 1.16 -11.87
N LEU A 204 9.40 1.85 -11.40
CA LEU A 204 9.32 3.28 -11.09
C LEU A 204 9.14 4.13 -12.36
N ASN A 205 9.81 3.78 -13.47
CA ASN A 205 9.60 4.45 -14.75
C ASN A 205 8.17 4.26 -15.27
N ASP A 206 7.64 3.03 -15.20
CA ASP A 206 6.23 2.75 -15.55
C ASP A 206 5.31 3.57 -14.65
N ALA A 207 5.59 3.60 -13.34
CA ALA A 207 4.85 4.40 -12.37
C ALA A 207 4.99 5.92 -12.55
N SER A 208 5.76 6.36 -13.54
CA SER A 208 6.04 7.77 -13.83
C SER A 208 6.73 8.49 -12.68
N ALA A 209 7.67 7.83 -11.98
CA ALA A 209 8.48 8.47 -10.94
C ALA A 209 9.18 9.73 -11.48
N LEU A 210 9.16 10.80 -10.69
CA LEU A 210 9.77 12.08 -11.02
C LEU A 210 11.29 11.97 -10.94
N ASN A 211 11.98 12.75 -11.78
CA ASN A 211 13.44 12.90 -11.70
C ASN A 211 13.91 13.53 -10.37
N SER A 212 13.00 14.13 -9.60
CA SER A 212 13.29 14.64 -8.25
C SER A 212 13.29 13.54 -7.18
N ALA A 213 12.89 12.31 -7.52
CA ALA A 213 12.92 11.19 -6.59
C ALA A 213 14.36 10.89 -6.16
N THR A 214 14.58 10.75 -4.86
CA THR A 214 15.90 10.49 -4.26
C THR A 214 16.01 9.07 -3.70
N GLY A 215 14.90 8.44 -3.36
CA GLY A 215 14.83 7.07 -2.88
C GLY A 215 13.43 6.50 -2.92
N ILE A 216 13.33 5.23 -2.55
CA ILE A 216 12.07 4.57 -2.23
C ILE A 216 12.15 3.96 -0.84
N ARG A 217 11.01 3.90 -0.16
CA ARG A 217 10.79 3.11 1.05
C ARG A 217 9.80 2.00 0.75
N VAL A 218 10.17 0.77 1.05
CA VAL A 218 9.35 -0.41 0.76
C VAL A 218 8.83 -0.98 2.07
N TYR A 219 7.52 -1.12 2.18
CA TYR A 219 6.87 -1.65 3.37
C TYR A 219 6.33 -3.06 3.15
N ALA A 220 6.49 -3.88 4.18
CA ALA A 220 5.76 -5.10 4.42
C ALA A 220 4.46 -4.79 5.21
N PRO A 221 3.45 -5.66 5.16
CA PRO A 221 2.15 -5.44 5.81
C PRO A 221 2.22 -5.46 7.34
N ASP A 222 3.31 -5.96 7.93
CA ASP A 222 3.58 -5.94 9.38
C ASP A 222 4.24 -4.62 9.84
N GLY A 223 4.39 -3.65 8.94
CA GLY A 223 4.99 -2.35 9.22
C GLY A 223 6.51 -2.31 9.13
N PHE A 224 7.18 -3.44 8.83
CA PHE A 224 8.61 -3.45 8.54
C PHE A 224 8.90 -2.72 7.23
N SER A 225 10.00 -1.95 7.17
CA SER A 225 10.35 -1.18 5.97
C SER A 225 11.85 -1.09 5.73
N ASN A 226 12.24 -0.97 4.45
CA ASN A 226 13.61 -0.70 4.03
C ASN A 226 13.68 0.48 3.06
N ASP A 227 14.78 1.23 3.16
CA ASP A 227 15.10 2.35 2.27
C ASP A 227 16.07 1.94 1.16
N HIS A 228 15.77 2.36 -0.07
CA HIS A 228 16.58 2.13 -1.26
C HIS A 228 16.77 3.45 -2.01
N PRO A 229 17.98 4.03 -2.04
CA PRO A 229 18.23 5.26 -2.78
C PRO A 229 18.06 5.03 -4.28
N ILE A 230 17.60 6.05 -5.02
CA ILE A 230 17.46 5.94 -6.48
C ILE A 230 18.82 5.72 -7.13
N ASN A 231 19.84 6.46 -6.68
CA ASN A 231 21.20 6.40 -7.23
C ASN A 231 22.18 5.76 -6.24
N PRO A 232 23.35 5.27 -6.69
CA PRO A 232 24.36 4.71 -5.80
C PRO A 232 24.83 5.72 -4.75
N VAL A 233 24.91 5.26 -3.50
CA VAL A 233 25.45 6.02 -2.37
C VAL A 233 26.53 5.20 -1.67
N ASP A 234 27.50 5.87 -1.05
CA ASP A 234 28.56 5.23 -0.27
C ASP A 234 28.06 4.87 1.13
N SER A 235 27.17 3.87 1.18
CA SER A 235 26.68 3.29 2.44
C SER A 235 26.57 1.77 2.27
N PRO A 236 27.09 0.96 3.20
CA PRO A 236 27.00 -0.50 3.13
C PRO A 236 25.58 -1.03 3.35
N SER A 237 24.67 -0.26 3.96
CA SER A 237 23.28 -0.69 4.23
C SER A 237 22.24 -0.21 3.22
N LEU A 238 22.59 0.69 2.29
CA LEU A 238 21.63 1.24 1.33
C LEU A 238 21.81 0.67 -0.08
N TYR A 239 20.83 -0.07 -0.58
CA TYR A 239 20.88 -0.74 -1.89
C TYR A 239 20.16 0.11 -2.93
N HIS A 240 20.87 0.49 -3.98
CA HIS A 240 20.37 1.46 -4.95
C HIS A 240 19.42 0.87 -6.00
N VAL A 241 18.47 1.66 -6.47
CA VAL A 241 17.57 1.27 -7.56
C VAL A 241 18.31 1.26 -8.91
N ASN A 242 18.98 2.38 -9.23
CA ASN A 242 19.70 2.58 -10.47
C ASN A 242 21.18 2.30 -10.26
N GLY A 243 21.75 1.44 -11.10
CA GLY A 243 23.18 1.16 -11.07
C GLY A 243 23.52 -0.27 -11.49
N VAL A 244 24.72 -0.66 -11.10
CA VAL A 244 25.30 -1.97 -11.39
C VAL A 244 25.80 -2.56 -10.09
N TYR A 245 25.47 -3.82 -9.87
CA TYR A 245 26.00 -4.64 -8.79
C TYR A 245 27.12 -5.53 -9.33
N PRO A 246 28.15 -5.84 -8.52
CA PRO A 246 29.25 -6.70 -8.94
C PRO A 246 28.77 -8.11 -9.29
N GLU A 247 29.39 -8.72 -10.29
CA GLU A 247 29.23 -10.15 -10.54
C GLU A 247 29.80 -10.96 -9.38
N ALA A 248 29.12 -12.04 -9.00
CA ALA A 248 29.54 -12.92 -7.92
C ALA A 248 29.96 -14.30 -8.46
N VAL A 249 30.66 -15.07 -7.64
CA VAL A 249 30.90 -16.49 -7.87
C VAL A 249 30.05 -17.32 -6.92
N TYR A 250 29.74 -18.54 -7.33
CA TYR A 250 29.06 -19.52 -6.49
C TYR A 250 30.06 -20.07 -5.48
N HIS A 251 29.73 -19.96 -4.21
CA HIS A 251 30.53 -20.46 -3.11
C HIS A 251 29.89 -21.75 -2.60
N TYR A 252 30.64 -22.85 -2.59
CA TYR A 252 30.16 -24.10 -2.03
C TYR A 252 31.18 -24.72 -1.07
N GLN A 253 30.70 -25.09 0.11
CA GLN A 253 31.47 -25.85 1.09
C GLN A 253 30.57 -26.91 1.74
N ALA A 254 31.07 -28.14 1.76
CA ALA A 254 30.33 -29.26 2.36
C ALA A 254 30.06 -29.07 3.85
N GLN A 255 30.85 -28.25 4.57
CA GLN A 255 30.60 -27.89 5.98
C GLN A 255 29.42 -26.91 6.13
N ALA A 256 29.26 -26.00 5.16
CA ALA A 256 28.22 -24.97 5.17
C ALA A 256 26.84 -25.54 4.77
N ASP A 257 26.83 -26.61 3.99
CA ASP A 257 25.63 -27.20 3.40
C ASP A 257 24.68 -27.76 4.47
N GLN A 258 23.51 -27.12 4.61
CA GLN A 258 22.45 -27.51 5.54
C GLN A 258 21.87 -28.89 5.26
N ALA A 259 21.85 -29.34 4.00
CA ALA A 259 21.36 -30.68 3.66
C ALA A 259 22.34 -31.77 4.14
N LEU A 260 23.64 -31.47 4.17
CA LEU A 260 24.68 -32.38 4.68
C LEU A 260 24.89 -32.26 6.19
N ASN A 261 24.71 -31.06 6.76
CA ASN A 261 24.92 -30.77 8.18
C ASN A 261 23.71 -29.99 8.74
N PRO A 262 22.57 -30.65 8.98
CA PRO A 262 21.32 -29.97 9.35
C PRO A 262 21.37 -29.22 10.69
N GLU A 263 22.30 -29.58 11.58
CA GLU A 263 22.43 -28.93 12.90
C GLU A 263 23.39 -27.73 12.91
N ILE A 264 24.38 -27.70 12.00
CA ILE A 264 25.50 -26.74 12.06
C ILE A 264 25.79 -26.04 10.73
N GLY A 265 25.22 -26.52 9.63
CA GLY A 265 25.31 -25.89 8.32
C GLY A 265 24.56 -24.56 8.32
N TRP A 266 25.07 -23.59 7.58
CA TRP A 266 24.58 -22.22 7.59
C TRP A 266 24.13 -21.73 6.22
N CYS A 267 24.30 -22.52 5.15
CA CYS A 267 23.84 -22.14 3.82
C CYS A 267 22.91 -23.20 3.21
N ASP A 268 21.75 -22.75 2.75
CA ASP A 268 20.81 -23.54 1.98
C ASP A 268 21.17 -23.51 0.48
N TYR A 269 21.53 -24.69 -0.04
CA TYR A 269 21.84 -24.93 -1.45
C TYR A 269 20.72 -25.69 -2.18
N SER A 270 19.52 -25.79 -1.59
CA SER A 270 18.42 -26.59 -2.12
C SER A 270 17.77 -26.01 -3.38
N ALA A 271 18.01 -24.74 -3.69
CA ALA A 271 17.47 -24.08 -4.88
C ALA A 271 17.83 -24.89 -6.15
N PRO A 272 16.87 -25.15 -7.07
CA PRO A 272 17.13 -25.86 -8.32
C PRO A 272 18.26 -25.24 -9.16
N SER A 273 18.41 -23.92 -9.08
CA SER A 273 19.46 -23.13 -9.75
C SER A 273 20.87 -23.40 -9.23
N CYS A 274 21.03 -24.06 -8.07
CA CYS A 274 22.31 -24.54 -7.55
C CYS A 274 22.78 -25.84 -8.22
N GLN A 275 21.87 -26.61 -8.84
CA GLN A 275 22.21 -27.95 -9.34
C GLN A 275 23.27 -27.89 -10.44
N GLY A 276 24.32 -28.72 -10.28
CA GLY A 276 25.41 -28.84 -11.25
C GLY A 276 26.46 -27.73 -11.20
N ARG A 277 26.34 -26.77 -10.27
CA ARG A 277 27.38 -25.77 -10.01
C ARG A 277 28.48 -26.33 -9.11
N ASN A 278 29.71 -25.89 -9.35
CA ASN A 278 30.88 -26.15 -8.53
C ASN A 278 31.30 -24.88 -7.80
N ASP A 279 31.96 -25.03 -6.66
CA ASP A 279 32.59 -23.90 -5.98
C ASP A 279 33.46 -23.09 -6.95
N GLN A 280 33.35 -21.77 -6.88
CA GLN A 280 33.97 -20.77 -7.75
C GLN A 280 33.41 -20.65 -9.17
N ASP A 281 32.32 -21.36 -9.52
CA ASP A 281 31.64 -21.12 -10.80
C ASP A 281 31.08 -19.69 -10.86
N LEU A 282 31.29 -19.00 -11.98
CA LEU A 282 30.73 -17.66 -12.17
C LEU A 282 29.20 -17.70 -12.13
N ILE A 283 28.60 -16.80 -11.35
CA ILE A 283 27.15 -16.58 -11.38
C ILE A 283 26.85 -15.59 -12.51
N VAL A 284 26.42 -16.14 -13.64
CA VAL A 284 26.08 -15.35 -14.83
C VAL A 284 24.62 -14.93 -14.78
N ASN A 285 24.38 -13.63 -14.65
CA ASN A 285 23.08 -13.00 -14.85
C ASN A 285 23.19 -12.16 -16.15
N PRO A 286 22.58 -12.59 -17.28
CA PRO A 286 22.86 -12.02 -18.61
C PRO A 286 22.69 -10.50 -18.73
N ASP A 287 21.72 -9.93 -18.01
CA ASP A 287 21.43 -8.49 -18.00
C ASP A 287 22.04 -7.77 -16.79
N GLY A 288 22.98 -8.43 -16.11
CA GLY A 288 23.56 -7.99 -14.84
C GLY A 288 22.61 -8.16 -13.66
N LEU A 289 23.14 -7.96 -12.45
CA LEU A 289 22.35 -7.98 -11.22
C LEU A 289 21.63 -6.63 -11.01
N LYS A 290 20.38 -6.69 -10.54
CA LYS A 290 19.52 -5.51 -10.32
C LYS A 290 18.75 -5.62 -9.01
N LEU A 291 18.34 -4.47 -8.48
CA LEU A 291 17.28 -4.45 -7.46
C LEU A 291 15.96 -4.79 -8.18
N ILE A 292 15.29 -5.86 -7.74
CA ILE A 292 14.04 -6.31 -8.35
C ILE A 292 12.91 -6.39 -7.33
N LEU A 293 11.69 -6.17 -7.81
CA LEU A 293 10.48 -6.64 -7.15
C LEU A 293 10.16 -8.03 -7.71
N ALA A 294 10.57 -9.06 -6.99
CA ALA A 294 10.37 -10.45 -7.37
C ALA A 294 8.89 -10.87 -7.19
N VAL A 295 8.39 -11.64 -8.14
CA VAL A 295 7.06 -12.30 -8.11
C VAL A 295 7.22 -13.81 -7.91
N LYS A 296 8.36 -14.38 -8.32
CA LYS A 296 8.66 -15.80 -8.23
C LYS A 296 10.03 -16.03 -7.59
N ARG A 297 10.12 -17.14 -6.87
CA ARG A 297 11.37 -17.74 -6.38
C ARG A 297 11.48 -19.15 -6.96
N ASP A 298 12.64 -19.46 -7.52
CA ASP A 298 12.98 -20.77 -8.08
C ASP A 298 11.92 -21.30 -9.07
N GLY A 299 11.39 -20.38 -9.89
CA GLY A 299 10.38 -20.65 -10.91
C GLY A 299 8.94 -20.78 -10.39
N ALA A 300 8.71 -20.76 -9.08
CA ALA A 300 7.38 -20.84 -8.46
C ALA A 300 6.94 -19.50 -7.85
N TYR A 301 5.63 -19.29 -7.71
CA TYR A 301 5.14 -18.17 -6.91
C TYR A 301 5.53 -18.36 -5.46
N MET A 302 5.96 -17.27 -4.82
CA MET A 302 6.30 -17.26 -3.40
C MET A 302 5.04 -17.45 -2.54
N ASP A 303 5.19 -18.17 -1.43
CA ASP A 303 4.13 -18.34 -0.46
C ASP A 303 3.71 -16.98 0.12
N PRO A 304 2.42 -16.62 0.10
CA PRO A 304 1.94 -15.35 0.63
C PRO A 304 2.33 -15.14 2.09
N GLY A 305 2.59 -13.88 2.45
CA GLY A 305 2.82 -13.49 3.82
C GLY A 305 1.64 -13.81 4.74
N VAL A 306 1.92 -14.32 5.93
CA VAL A 306 0.93 -14.52 7.00
C VAL A 306 1.54 -14.15 8.35
N LEU A 307 0.72 -13.81 9.34
CA LEU A 307 1.18 -13.72 10.72
C LEU A 307 1.14 -15.10 11.35
N ASN A 308 2.27 -15.53 11.91
CA ASN A 308 2.34 -16.79 12.65
C ASN A 308 1.79 -16.63 14.09
N GLU A 309 1.84 -17.72 14.87
CA GLU A 309 1.34 -17.73 16.26
C GLU A 309 2.07 -16.73 17.19
N ASP A 310 3.28 -16.32 16.82
CA ASP A 310 4.10 -15.32 17.53
C ASP A 310 3.89 -13.89 16.99
N ASN A 311 2.84 -13.68 16.18
CA ASN A 311 2.54 -12.41 15.52
C ASN A 311 3.70 -11.87 14.66
N SER A 312 4.50 -12.77 14.09
CA SER A 312 5.63 -12.44 13.22
C SER A 312 5.30 -12.80 11.77
N LEU A 313 5.82 -12.02 10.82
CA LEU A 313 5.66 -12.28 9.40
C LEU A 313 6.35 -13.60 9.00
N ASP A 314 5.55 -14.54 8.53
CA ASP A 314 5.98 -15.76 7.83
C ASP A 314 5.56 -15.69 6.35
N GLY A 315 6.21 -16.47 5.48
CA GLY A 315 6.07 -16.34 4.02
C GLY A 315 6.81 -15.14 3.43
N GLU A 316 6.99 -15.10 2.11
CA GLU A 316 7.79 -14.04 1.46
C GLU A 316 7.10 -13.37 0.28
N GLY A 317 5.95 -13.89 -0.14
CA GLY A 317 5.12 -13.36 -1.22
C GLY A 317 3.97 -12.46 -0.76
N PRO A 318 3.16 -11.91 -1.68
CA PRO A 318 3.18 -12.17 -3.12
C PRO A 318 4.38 -11.56 -3.84
N PHE A 319 5.02 -10.56 -3.22
CA PHE A 319 6.18 -9.87 -3.77
C PHE A 319 7.30 -9.75 -2.75
N ARG A 320 8.53 -9.80 -3.24
CA ARG A 320 9.73 -9.63 -2.42
C ARG A 320 10.68 -8.66 -3.12
N VAL A 321 11.15 -7.64 -2.40
CA VAL A 321 12.27 -6.84 -2.91
C VAL A 321 13.56 -7.62 -2.67
N ALA A 322 14.31 -7.90 -3.73
CA ALA A 322 15.51 -8.74 -3.67
C ALA A 322 16.75 -7.93 -4.12
N PRO A 323 17.50 -7.32 -3.18
CA PRO A 323 18.76 -6.65 -3.48
C PRO A 323 19.90 -7.65 -3.71
N PRO A 324 20.75 -7.47 -4.74
CA PRO A 324 22.04 -8.15 -4.84
C PRO A 324 23.03 -7.64 -3.79
N GLN A 325 24.10 -8.42 -3.53
CA GLN A 325 25.24 -7.92 -2.77
C GLN A 325 25.93 -6.77 -3.51
N LYS A 326 26.24 -5.67 -2.80
CA LYS A 326 27.13 -4.60 -3.26
C LYS A 326 28.60 -4.97 -3.11
N VAL A 327 28.92 -5.80 -2.11
CA VAL A 327 30.26 -6.37 -1.91
C VAL A 327 30.11 -7.88 -1.81
N THR A 328 30.64 -8.58 -2.81
CA THR A 328 30.51 -10.05 -2.88
C THR A 328 31.25 -10.73 -1.75
N SER A 329 30.62 -11.71 -1.11
CA SER A 329 31.24 -12.56 -0.08
C SER A 329 30.73 -14.00 -0.22
N PRO A 330 31.43 -14.99 0.38
CA PRO A 330 30.82 -16.31 0.59
C PRO A 330 29.68 -16.24 1.63
N PRO A 331 28.88 -17.31 1.79
CA PRO A 331 27.96 -17.43 2.90
C PRO A 331 28.72 -17.51 4.23
N ASP A 332 28.19 -16.90 5.29
CA ASP A 332 28.76 -16.88 6.63
C ASP A 332 27.83 -17.49 7.68
N GLN A 333 28.45 -17.99 8.75
CA GLN A 333 27.70 -18.53 9.88
C GLN A 333 26.88 -17.41 10.55
N SER A 334 25.74 -17.77 11.15
CA SER A 334 24.89 -16.83 11.89
C SER A 334 25.67 -16.17 13.04
N SER A 335 25.48 -14.87 13.25
CA SER A 335 25.98 -14.15 14.45
C SER A 335 25.50 -14.75 15.78
N ARG A 336 24.44 -15.58 15.76
CA ARG A 336 23.87 -16.25 16.93
C ARG A 336 24.37 -17.68 17.12
N ALA A 337 25.17 -18.22 16.21
CA ALA A 337 25.68 -19.59 16.35
C ALA A 337 26.70 -19.68 17.49
N GLU A 338 26.60 -20.76 18.27
CA GLU A 338 27.52 -21.04 19.39
C GLU A 338 28.95 -21.33 18.92
N ASP A 339 29.10 -21.90 17.72
CA ASP A 339 30.38 -22.23 17.11
C ASP A 339 30.67 -21.34 15.90
N GLN A 340 31.70 -20.50 16.04
CA GLN A 340 32.23 -19.66 14.97
C GLN A 340 33.54 -20.22 14.40
N ASN A 341 34.05 -21.37 14.87
CA ASN A 341 35.29 -21.97 14.37
C ASN A 341 35.04 -22.80 13.10
N VAL A 342 34.50 -22.15 12.07
CA VAL A 342 34.11 -22.75 10.79
C VAL A 342 34.84 -22.08 9.62
N ILE A 343 34.73 -22.64 8.41
CA ILE A 343 35.43 -22.10 7.23
C ILE A 343 35.04 -20.64 6.91
N TRP A 344 33.78 -20.27 7.16
CA TRP A 344 33.25 -18.93 6.97
C TRP A 344 32.50 -18.48 8.24
N PRO A 345 33.22 -17.96 9.25
CA PRO A 345 32.60 -17.42 10.46
C PRO A 345 31.77 -16.17 10.13
N TYR A 346 30.83 -15.82 11.02
CA TYR A 346 30.12 -14.54 10.94
C TYR A 346 31.12 -13.39 10.81
N THR A 347 30.94 -12.56 9.78
CA THR A 347 31.77 -11.37 9.58
C THR A 347 30.87 -10.15 9.45
N GLU A 348 30.93 -9.27 10.45
CA GLU A 348 30.04 -8.10 10.53
C GLU A 348 30.14 -7.15 9.34
N ASP A 349 31.35 -6.99 8.77
CA ASP A 349 31.60 -6.12 7.63
C ASP A 349 31.18 -6.72 6.28
N TRP A 350 30.70 -7.98 6.26
CA TRP A 350 30.22 -8.60 5.02
C TRP A 350 28.79 -8.16 4.70
N ASP A 351 28.45 -8.28 3.42
CA ASP A 351 27.19 -7.77 2.88
C ASP A 351 26.03 -8.74 3.17
N HIS A 352 25.26 -8.47 4.23
CA HIS A 352 24.04 -9.22 4.59
C HIS A 352 22.79 -8.69 3.87
N ASN A 353 22.80 -8.73 2.54
CA ASN A 353 21.72 -8.23 1.66
C ASN A 353 20.33 -8.79 1.97
N ALA A 354 20.20 -9.99 2.55
CA ALA A 354 18.90 -10.56 2.88
C ALA A 354 18.15 -9.76 3.95
N GLY A 355 18.85 -9.04 4.84
CA GLY A 355 18.23 -8.16 5.83
C GLY A 355 17.53 -6.95 5.21
N PHE A 356 17.95 -6.56 4.00
CA PHE A 356 17.40 -5.43 3.25
C PHE A 356 16.41 -5.88 2.16
N SER A 357 16.02 -7.16 2.22
CA SER A 357 15.08 -7.77 1.30
C SER A 357 13.69 -7.76 1.93
N SER A 358 12.89 -6.76 1.59
CA SER A 358 11.51 -6.66 2.10
C SER A 358 10.65 -7.81 1.60
N ARG A 359 10.32 -8.74 2.51
CA ARG A 359 9.40 -9.86 2.30
C ARG A 359 7.96 -9.35 2.26
N SER A 360 7.13 -10.01 1.46
CA SER A 360 5.69 -9.74 1.39
C SER A 360 5.38 -8.25 1.14
N ALA A 361 6.17 -7.60 0.29
CA ALA A 361 6.08 -6.17 0.04
C ALA A 361 4.72 -5.79 -0.56
N THR A 362 4.04 -4.82 0.04
CA THR A 362 2.72 -4.34 -0.42
C THR A 362 2.69 -2.85 -0.77
N ILE A 363 3.69 -2.09 -0.33
CA ILE A 363 3.76 -0.63 -0.56
C ILE A 363 5.18 -0.20 -0.92
N ILE A 364 5.30 0.67 -1.92
CA ILE A 364 6.52 1.38 -2.32
C ILE A 364 6.23 2.88 -2.30
N ARG A 365 6.78 3.58 -1.32
CA ARG A 365 6.75 5.04 -1.24
C ARG A 365 7.95 5.60 -1.99
N VAL A 366 7.74 6.50 -2.93
CA VAL A 366 8.76 7.19 -3.70
C VAL A 366 8.99 8.57 -3.08
N GLU A 367 10.20 8.82 -2.61
CA GLU A 367 10.57 9.99 -1.82
C GLU A 367 11.36 11.03 -2.64
N PRO A 368 11.30 12.32 -2.29
CA PRO A 368 10.40 12.91 -1.30
C PRO A 368 8.97 13.08 -1.85
N LEU A 369 7.95 13.07 -0.99
CA LEU A 369 6.59 13.42 -1.41
C LEU A 369 6.56 14.80 -2.11
N PRO A 370 5.77 14.96 -3.19
CA PRO A 370 5.59 16.26 -3.83
C PRO A 370 5.06 17.33 -2.88
N GLU A 371 5.46 18.59 -3.08
CA GLU A 371 4.97 19.71 -2.29
C GLU A 371 3.43 19.79 -2.32
N GLY A 372 2.82 20.02 -1.16
CA GLY A 372 1.36 20.07 -1.00
C GLY A 372 0.69 18.70 -0.97
N THR A 373 1.45 17.61 -0.94
CA THR A 373 0.91 16.25 -0.82
C THR A 373 1.23 15.59 0.53
N THR A 374 0.50 14.54 0.87
CA THR A 374 0.67 13.70 2.05
C THR A 374 0.55 12.22 1.69
N ASP A 375 0.87 11.32 2.62
CA ASP A 375 0.66 9.88 2.47
C ASP A 375 -0.78 9.54 2.10
N VAL A 376 -0.93 8.55 1.21
CA VAL A 376 -2.23 7.94 0.90
C VAL A 376 -2.75 7.13 2.09
N ASN A 377 -4.03 6.74 2.08
CA ASN A 377 -4.53 5.80 3.09
C ASN A 377 -3.93 4.41 2.85
N ILE A 378 -2.85 4.08 3.57
CA ILE A 378 -2.10 2.85 3.36
C ILE A 378 -2.68 1.62 4.06
N LEU A 379 -3.68 1.77 4.96
CA LEU A 379 -4.26 0.61 5.64
C LEU A 379 -4.93 -0.37 4.68
N GLU A 380 -5.51 0.13 3.59
CA GLU A 380 -6.09 -0.69 2.53
C GLU A 380 -5.01 -1.46 1.74
N ALA A 381 -3.76 -0.99 1.78
CA ALA A 381 -2.59 -1.59 1.12
C ALA A 381 -1.75 -2.48 2.05
N GLY A 382 -2.30 -2.88 3.22
CA GLY A 382 -1.69 -3.82 4.16
C GLY A 382 -1.93 -5.29 3.76
N TRP A 383 -2.42 -6.10 4.70
CA TRP A 383 -2.65 -7.55 4.51
C TRP A 383 -3.56 -7.90 3.34
N GLN A 384 -4.56 -7.08 3.03
CA GLN A 384 -5.45 -7.31 1.88
C GLN A 384 -4.68 -7.37 0.55
N TYR A 385 -3.62 -6.58 0.40
CA TYR A 385 -2.82 -6.56 -0.83
C TYR A 385 -1.93 -7.80 -0.96
N VAL A 386 -1.59 -8.45 0.16
CA VAL A 386 -0.98 -9.78 0.16
C VAL A 386 -1.94 -10.78 -0.47
N ASP A 387 -3.17 -10.83 0.02
CA ASP A 387 -4.21 -11.77 -0.44
C ASP A 387 -4.59 -11.54 -1.91
N GLU A 388 -4.73 -10.28 -2.31
CA GLU A 388 -5.09 -9.90 -3.68
C GLU A 388 -3.92 -9.98 -4.67
N GLY A 389 -2.68 -10.10 -4.17
CA GLY A 389 -1.49 -10.02 -5.00
C GLY A 389 -1.35 -8.65 -5.66
N LYS A 390 -1.46 -7.58 -4.87
CA LYS A 390 -1.35 -6.18 -5.31
C LYS A 390 -0.21 -5.46 -4.61
N ILE A 391 0.31 -4.42 -5.24
CA ILE A 391 1.30 -3.52 -4.65
C ILE A 391 0.96 -2.07 -4.99
N LEU A 392 1.04 -1.19 -4.00
CA LEU A 392 0.83 0.24 -4.12
C LEU A 392 2.19 0.93 -4.35
N VAL A 393 2.30 1.75 -5.39
CA VAL A 393 3.43 2.66 -5.62
C VAL A 393 2.92 4.09 -5.54
N TYR A 394 3.45 4.92 -4.63
CA TYR A 394 2.96 6.29 -4.45
C TYR A 394 4.08 7.28 -4.11
N GLY A 395 3.81 8.57 -4.18
CA GLY A 395 4.72 9.62 -3.73
C GLY A 395 5.19 10.52 -4.87
N ALA A 396 6.51 10.61 -5.07
CA ALA A 396 7.16 11.45 -6.09
C ALA A 396 6.92 10.96 -7.52
N LEU A 397 5.66 10.85 -7.93
CA LEU A 397 5.26 10.46 -9.28
C LEU A 397 4.78 11.70 -10.02
N ALA A 398 5.07 11.79 -11.31
CA ALA A 398 4.34 12.70 -12.19
C ALA A 398 2.86 12.32 -12.06
N GLY A 399 1.96 13.29 -12.03
CA GLY A 399 0.51 13.09 -11.95
C GLY A 399 -0.10 12.32 -13.14
N GLY A 400 0.65 11.44 -13.79
CA GLY A 400 0.21 10.43 -14.72
C GLY A 400 -0.55 9.34 -13.97
N ASP A 401 -1.85 9.33 -14.22
CA ASP A 401 -2.83 8.33 -13.80
C ASP A 401 -3.35 8.47 -12.37
N ALA A 402 -3.29 9.69 -11.81
CA ALA A 402 -3.94 10.02 -10.54
C ALA A 402 -5.45 9.80 -10.64
N CYS A 403 -5.86 8.58 -10.37
CA CYS A 403 -7.16 8.30 -9.85
C CYS A 403 -7.24 8.86 -8.42
N PRO A 404 -8.33 9.55 -8.06
CA PRO A 404 -9.47 9.86 -8.91
C PRO A 404 -9.24 11.04 -9.88
N VAL A 405 -9.76 10.92 -11.11
CA VAL A 405 -9.94 12.07 -12.01
C VAL A 405 -11.22 12.85 -11.72
N ALA A 406 -12.06 12.34 -10.82
CA ALA A 406 -13.21 13.03 -10.25
C ALA A 406 -13.55 12.51 -8.84
N THR A 407 -14.09 13.35 -7.95
CA THR A 407 -14.59 12.89 -6.64
C THR A 407 -16.09 13.00 -6.59
N ALA A 408 -16.75 12.01 -5.97
CA ALA A 408 -18.18 12.05 -5.68
C ALA A 408 -18.40 12.24 -4.17
N ASP A 409 -19.17 13.26 -3.82
CA ASP A 409 -19.55 13.56 -2.44
C ASP A 409 -20.60 12.54 -1.95
N SER A 410 -20.33 11.92 -0.79
CA SER A 410 -21.15 10.83 -0.26
C SER A 410 -22.51 11.28 0.29
N THR A 411 -22.65 12.56 0.59
CA THR A 411 -23.85 13.13 1.20
C THR A 411 -24.80 13.69 0.14
N THR A 412 -24.23 14.31 -0.89
CA THR A 412 -24.96 15.02 -1.94
C THR A 412 -24.98 14.29 -3.28
N ALA A 413 -24.15 13.25 -3.45
CA ALA A 413 -23.86 12.59 -4.71
C ALA A 413 -23.35 13.55 -5.81
N GLY A 414 -22.90 14.76 -5.46
CA GLY A 414 -22.30 15.70 -6.40
C GLY A 414 -20.94 15.21 -6.89
N ILE A 415 -20.65 15.41 -8.18
CA ILE A 415 -19.37 15.01 -8.78
C ILE A 415 -18.52 16.25 -9.06
N VAL A 416 -17.26 16.24 -8.65
CA VAL A 416 -16.27 17.28 -8.96
C VAL A 416 -15.21 16.68 -9.87
N ALA A 417 -15.12 17.17 -11.10
CA ALA A 417 -14.14 16.75 -12.10
C ALA A 417 -13.13 17.88 -12.36
N PRO A 418 -11.92 17.84 -11.76
CA PRO A 418 -10.90 18.87 -11.95
C PRO A 418 -10.34 18.97 -13.37
N SER A 419 -10.50 17.92 -14.19
CA SER A 419 -10.04 17.90 -15.58
C SER A 419 -11.05 17.16 -16.47
N VAL A 420 -11.85 17.93 -17.21
CA VAL A 420 -12.79 17.49 -18.23
C VAL A 420 -12.28 17.97 -19.58
N GLU A 421 -12.11 17.07 -20.54
CA GLU A 421 -11.75 17.41 -21.91
C GLU A 421 -12.98 17.40 -22.80
N TYR A 422 -13.21 18.52 -23.48
CA TYR A 422 -14.27 18.66 -24.48
C TYR A 422 -13.74 19.47 -25.66
N MET A 423 -13.86 18.91 -26.86
CA MET A 423 -13.40 19.52 -28.12
C MET A 423 -11.93 20.02 -28.08
N GLY A 424 -11.05 19.30 -27.38
CA GLY A 424 -9.62 19.62 -27.27
C GLY A 424 -9.29 20.77 -26.30
N ALA A 425 -10.27 21.29 -25.57
CA ALA A 425 -10.07 22.21 -24.46
C ALA A 425 -10.33 21.51 -23.12
N ARG A 426 -9.67 21.97 -22.05
CA ARG A 426 -9.82 21.41 -20.70
C ARG A 426 -10.48 22.37 -19.73
N TYR A 427 -11.35 21.81 -18.92
CA TYR A 427 -12.17 22.52 -17.96
C TYR A 427 -12.14 21.82 -16.60
N GLN A 428 -12.35 22.55 -15.53
CA GLN A 428 -12.87 22.00 -14.29
C GLN A 428 -14.40 22.09 -14.37
N ALA A 429 -15.09 21.00 -14.03
CA ALA A 429 -16.54 20.96 -14.00
C ALA A 429 -17.06 20.38 -12.69
N THR A 430 -18.24 20.84 -12.28
CA THR A 430 -19.03 20.19 -11.23
C THR A 430 -20.35 19.69 -11.80
N PHE A 431 -20.82 18.56 -11.30
CA PHE A 431 -22.10 17.96 -11.66
C PHE A 431 -22.93 17.84 -10.39
N THR A 432 -24.09 18.49 -10.36
CA THR A 432 -25.00 18.48 -9.21
C THR A 432 -26.00 17.34 -9.36
N PHE A 433 -26.14 16.52 -8.33
CA PHE A 433 -27.14 15.45 -8.32
C PHE A 433 -28.56 16.02 -8.52
N TYR A 434 -29.31 15.38 -9.41
CA TYR A 434 -30.68 15.75 -9.76
C TYR A 434 -31.63 14.60 -9.40
N PRO A 435 -32.47 14.72 -8.36
CA PRO A 435 -33.47 13.71 -8.05
C PRO A 435 -34.64 13.80 -9.05
N ASN A 436 -34.62 12.94 -10.07
CA ASN A 436 -35.68 12.89 -11.08
C ASN A 436 -36.98 12.32 -10.47
N PRO A 437 -38.09 13.09 -10.36
CA PRO A 437 -39.32 12.60 -9.76
C PRO A 437 -40.04 11.54 -10.61
N GLU A 438 -39.76 11.49 -11.92
CA GLU A 438 -40.37 10.51 -12.84
C GLU A 438 -39.65 9.16 -12.81
N ASP A 439 -38.38 9.15 -12.40
CA ASP A 439 -37.58 7.95 -12.17
C ASP A 439 -36.78 8.06 -10.86
N PRO A 440 -37.41 7.77 -9.71
CA PRO A 440 -36.76 7.86 -8.41
C PRO A 440 -35.63 6.85 -8.18
N ALA A 441 -35.47 5.85 -9.06
CA ALA A 441 -34.46 4.81 -8.93
C ALA A 441 -33.18 5.13 -9.73
N GLY A 442 -33.27 5.99 -10.74
CA GLY A 442 -32.12 6.40 -11.53
C GLY A 442 -31.26 7.45 -10.82
N LEU A 443 -29.99 7.49 -11.19
CA LEU A 443 -29.06 8.52 -10.75
C LEU A 443 -28.84 9.50 -11.90
N TYR A 444 -29.13 10.78 -11.64
CA TYR A 444 -29.07 11.83 -12.64
C TYR A 444 -28.25 13.00 -12.11
N TRP A 445 -27.62 13.73 -13.02
CA TRP A 445 -26.87 14.94 -12.72
C TRP A 445 -27.18 16.04 -13.71
N THR A 446 -27.06 17.29 -13.25
CA THR A 446 -27.06 18.48 -14.09
C THR A 446 -25.71 19.18 -14.01
N LEU A 447 -25.36 19.93 -15.04
CA LEU A 447 -24.13 20.72 -15.04
C LEU A 447 -24.22 21.84 -13.99
N GLY A 448 -23.25 21.86 -13.07
CA GLY A 448 -23.11 22.91 -12.07
C GLY A 448 -22.29 24.08 -12.60
N SER A 449 -21.00 24.08 -12.29
CA SER A 449 -20.02 25.08 -12.74
C SER A 449 -19.06 24.51 -13.78
N VAL A 450 -18.58 25.37 -14.68
CA VAL A 450 -17.50 25.08 -15.62
C VAL A 450 -16.52 26.24 -15.63
N THR A 451 -15.25 25.97 -15.39
CA THR A 451 -14.17 26.96 -15.44
C THR A 451 -13.01 26.41 -16.26
N PRO A 452 -12.23 27.24 -16.97
CA PRO A 452 -11.01 26.76 -17.64
C PRO A 452 -10.08 26.08 -16.64
N ALA A 453 -9.54 24.92 -17.01
CA ALA A 453 -8.58 24.22 -16.15
C ALA A 453 -7.28 25.04 -16.03
N ALA A 454 -6.67 25.06 -14.85
CA ALA A 454 -5.40 25.75 -14.63
C ALA A 454 -4.30 25.17 -15.56
N ALA A 455 -3.36 26.01 -15.98
CA ALA A 455 -2.36 25.68 -17.01
C ALA A 455 -1.40 24.50 -16.67
N GLY A 456 -1.51 23.91 -15.47
CA GLY A 456 -0.76 22.72 -15.03
C GLY A 456 -1.57 21.43 -14.90
N ALA A 457 -2.90 21.42 -15.10
CA ALA A 457 -3.76 20.24 -14.96
C ALA A 457 -3.68 19.30 -16.19
N ARG A 458 -2.46 18.97 -16.61
CA ARG A 458 -2.19 18.07 -17.75
C ARG A 458 -1.99 16.63 -17.27
N ASN A 459 -2.96 16.09 -16.54
CA ASN A 459 -3.02 14.65 -16.32
C ASN A 459 -3.27 13.95 -17.67
N THR A 460 -2.63 12.80 -17.89
CA THR A 460 -2.88 11.91 -19.04
C THR A 460 -4.30 11.38 -19.02
N THR A 461 -4.84 11.18 -17.82
CA THR A 461 -6.21 10.70 -17.57
C THR A 461 -7.11 11.87 -17.20
N PHE A 462 -8.26 11.97 -17.86
CA PHE A 462 -9.23 13.06 -17.71
C PHE A 462 -10.64 12.53 -17.93
N VAL A 463 -11.65 13.28 -17.49
CA VAL A 463 -13.04 13.00 -17.85
C VAL A 463 -13.23 13.39 -19.31
N ALA A 464 -13.57 12.42 -20.17
CA ALA A 464 -13.76 12.67 -21.59
C ALA A 464 -15.24 12.93 -21.87
N VAL A 465 -15.52 13.98 -22.66
CA VAL A 465 -16.86 14.24 -23.20
C VAL A 465 -16.83 14.04 -24.71
N ASP A 466 -17.61 13.08 -25.20
CA ASP A 466 -17.67 12.77 -26.62
C ASP A 466 -18.56 13.75 -27.41
N GLU A 467 -18.63 13.57 -28.73
CA GLU A 467 -19.44 14.41 -29.62
C GLU A 467 -20.96 14.30 -29.39
N ASN A 468 -21.41 13.24 -28.73
CA ASN A 468 -22.80 13.03 -28.34
C ASN A 468 -23.07 13.49 -26.91
N ALA A 469 -22.10 14.15 -26.27
CA ALA A 469 -22.13 14.54 -24.86
C ALA A 469 -22.26 13.35 -23.88
N ASN A 470 -21.85 12.13 -24.27
CA ASN A 470 -21.59 11.09 -23.28
C ASN A 470 -20.35 11.47 -22.49
N ILE A 471 -20.37 11.18 -21.19
CA ILE A 471 -19.27 11.46 -20.29
C ILE A 471 -18.65 10.13 -19.85
N ASP A 472 -17.35 9.99 -20.07
CA ASP A 472 -16.54 8.90 -19.56
C ASP A 472 -15.68 9.39 -18.40
N ILE A 473 -15.94 8.88 -17.20
CA ILE A 473 -15.20 9.18 -15.98
C ILE A 473 -14.38 7.93 -15.63
N PRO A 474 -13.17 7.77 -16.20
CA PRO A 474 -12.40 6.53 -16.08
C PRO A 474 -12.04 6.17 -14.64
N CYS A 475 -12.04 7.17 -13.74
CA CYS A 475 -11.70 6.98 -12.34
C CYS A 475 -12.37 8.02 -11.44
N ILE A 476 -13.37 7.62 -10.66
CA ILE A 476 -14.02 8.44 -9.62
C ILE A 476 -13.79 7.83 -8.24
N LEU A 477 -13.56 8.65 -7.22
CA LEU A 477 -13.53 8.22 -5.81
C LEU A 477 -14.90 8.49 -5.17
N TYR A 478 -15.48 7.46 -4.55
CA TYR A 478 -16.73 7.53 -3.81
C TYR A 478 -16.68 6.63 -2.58
N ASN A 479 -16.81 7.20 -1.38
CA ASN A 479 -16.72 6.47 -0.10
C ASN A 479 -15.48 5.58 0.02
N GLY A 480 -14.30 6.12 -0.33
CA GLY A 480 -13.03 5.37 -0.27
C GLY A 480 -12.82 4.39 -1.43
N ALA A 481 -13.87 3.98 -2.14
CA ALA A 481 -13.76 3.07 -3.27
C ALA A 481 -13.66 3.82 -4.62
N VAL A 482 -12.99 3.18 -5.57
CA VAL A 482 -12.77 3.72 -6.93
C VAL A 482 -13.66 3.04 -7.95
N TYR A 483 -14.28 3.85 -8.82
CA TYR A 483 -15.16 3.37 -9.88
C TYR A 483 -14.84 3.99 -11.23
N HIS A 484 -15.21 3.28 -12.29
CA HIS A 484 -15.34 3.78 -13.65
C HIS A 484 -16.82 4.04 -13.91
N LEU A 485 -17.18 5.27 -14.30
CA LEU A 485 -18.56 5.63 -14.64
C LEU A 485 -18.65 6.08 -16.09
N THR A 486 -19.74 5.70 -16.73
CA THR A 486 -20.20 6.37 -17.95
C THR A 486 -21.55 7.02 -17.70
N LEU A 487 -21.72 8.25 -18.18
CA LEU A 487 -22.98 8.99 -18.11
C LEU A 487 -23.47 9.24 -19.54
N ALA A 488 -24.76 9.01 -19.78
CA ALA A 488 -25.42 9.30 -21.05
C ALA A 488 -26.24 10.59 -20.94
N PRO A 489 -26.34 11.40 -22.00
CA PRO A 489 -27.17 12.60 -21.98
C PRO A 489 -28.65 12.25 -21.75
N TYR A 490 -29.32 13.07 -20.94
CA TYR A 490 -30.73 12.93 -20.59
C TYR A 490 -31.50 14.20 -20.99
N ALA A 491 -32.58 14.03 -21.76
CA ALA A 491 -33.44 15.13 -22.16
C ALA A 491 -34.54 15.34 -21.11
N ASN A 492 -34.35 16.28 -20.19
CA ASN A 492 -35.35 16.59 -19.16
C ASN A 492 -36.55 17.33 -19.77
N PRO A 493 -37.77 16.74 -19.80
CA PRO A 493 -38.93 17.41 -20.39
C PRO A 493 -39.35 18.69 -19.67
N SER A 494 -39.02 18.80 -18.38
CA SER A 494 -39.37 19.96 -17.54
C SER A 494 -38.38 21.12 -17.68
N ASP A 495 -37.18 20.85 -18.19
CA ASP A 495 -36.18 21.87 -18.52
C ASP A 495 -35.49 21.52 -19.85
N PRO A 496 -36.11 21.87 -20.98
CA PRO A 496 -35.59 21.53 -22.31
C PRO A 496 -34.26 22.19 -22.67
N ASN A 497 -33.82 23.19 -21.89
CA ASN A 497 -32.58 23.92 -22.14
C ASN A 497 -31.44 23.50 -21.20
N GLY A 498 -31.74 22.74 -20.15
CA GLY A 498 -30.74 22.24 -19.22
C GLY A 498 -29.94 21.09 -19.81
N VAL A 499 -28.70 20.94 -19.34
CA VAL A 499 -27.83 19.83 -19.71
C VAL A 499 -27.82 18.83 -18.58
N TYR A 500 -28.38 17.65 -18.85
CA TYR A 500 -28.52 16.58 -17.87
C TYR A 500 -27.89 15.30 -18.37
N TRP A 501 -27.49 14.48 -17.42
CA TRP A 501 -27.01 13.13 -17.68
C TRP A 501 -27.65 12.13 -16.73
N VAL A 502 -27.72 10.89 -17.18
CA VAL A 502 -28.14 9.72 -16.40
C VAL A 502 -26.98 8.73 -16.31
N LEU A 503 -26.85 8.03 -15.18
CA LEU A 503 -25.89 6.93 -15.05
C LEU A 503 -26.18 5.86 -16.11
N ASN A 504 -25.20 5.57 -16.96
CA ASN A 504 -25.29 4.53 -17.98
C ASN A 504 -24.61 3.24 -17.51
N SER A 505 -23.40 3.33 -16.97
CA SER A 505 -22.71 2.19 -16.36
C SER A 505 -21.84 2.60 -15.18
N VAL A 506 -21.65 1.66 -14.26
CA VAL A 506 -20.67 1.76 -13.17
C VAL A 506 -19.96 0.42 -13.05
N SER A 507 -18.65 0.44 -12.90
CA SER A 507 -17.83 -0.72 -12.57
C SER A 507 -16.76 -0.32 -11.57
N VAL A 508 -16.36 -1.23 -10.69
CA VAL A 508 -15.21 -1.01 -9.81
C VAL A 508 -13.96 -0.98 -10.69
N THR A 509 -13.14 0.05 -10.55
CA THR A 509 -11.83 0.09 -11.20
C THR A 509 -10.90 -0.79 -10.38
N GLN A 510 -10.45 -1.91 -10.95
CA GLN A 510 -9.60 -2.90 -10.25
C GLN A 510 -8.18 -2.40 -10.02
#